data_AF-A0A094P7V4-F1
#
_entry.id   AF-A0A094P7V4-F1
#
_cell.length_a   1.000
_cell.length_b   1.000
_cell.length_c   1.000
_cell.angle_alpha   90.00
_cell.angle_beta   90.00
_cell.angle_gamma   90.00
#
_symmetry.space_group_name_H-M   'P 1'
#
loop_
_entity.id
_entity.type
_entity.pdbx_description
1 polymer ?
#
loop_
_entity_poly.entity_id
_entity_poly.type
_entity_poly.pdbx_seq_one_letter_code
_entity_poly.pdbx_strand_id
1 'polypeptide(L)' 'YITWRYAPKVTVNDPWGSGRSLEWATACPAPRHNFTSIPRIRSESPAFDLNHPELAPGSIGGPRPTKEIAAKGA' A
#
# COMPACT_ATOMS: atom_id res chain seq x y z
N TYR A 1 8.48 -6.21 28.06
CA TYR A 1 7.15 -6.79 28.38
C TYR A 1 6.01 -5.76 28.47
N ILE A 2 6.29 -4.46 28.59
CA ILE A 2 5.26 -3.43 28.81
C ILE A 2 4.33 -3.26 27.58
N THR A 3 4.89 -3.23 26.37
CA THR A 3 4.14 -2.93 25.13
C THR A 3 3.18 -4.06 24.73
N TRP A 4 3.61 -5.32 24.78
CA TRP A 4 2.80 -6.47 24.32
C TRP A 4 1.53 -6.72 25.15
N ARG A 5 1.50 -6.30 26.43
CA ARG A 5 0.38 -6.58 27.35
C ARG A 5 -0.57 -5.41 27.56
N TYR A 6 -0.07 -4.18 27.40
CA TYR A 6 -0.81 -2.97 27.79
C TYR A 6 -0.97 -1.95 26.66
N ALA A 7 -0.29 -2.11 25.53
CA ALA A 7 -0.45 -1.17 24.42
C ALA A 7 -1.85 -1.30 23.78
N PRO A 8 -2.41 -0.20 23.25
CA PRO A 8 -3.62 -0.24 22.43
C PRO A 8 -3.47 -1.22 21.27
N LYS A 9 -4.50 -2.03 21.03
CA LYS A 9 -4.51 -2.97 19.91
C LYS A 9 -4.70 -2.21 18.60
N VAL A 10 -3.79 -2.43 17.66
CA VAL A 10 -3.96 -1.97 16.28
C VAL A 10 -4.89 -2.95 15.55
N THR A 11 -6.00 -2.45 15.03
CA THR A 11 -7.00 -3.21 14.25
C THR A 11 -6.93 -2.90 12.75
N VAL A 12 -5.95 -2.11 12.34
CA VAL A 12 -5.76 -1.63 10.96
C VAL A 12 -4.53 -2.31 10.36
N ASN A 13 -4.58 -2.63 9.07
CA ASN A 13 -3.49 -3.33 8.36
C ASN A 13 -2.25 -2.44 8.19
N ASP A 14 -2.45 -1.13 8.02
CA ASP A 14 -1.38 -0.13 7.96
C ASP A 14 -1.68 1.04 8.91
N PRO A 15 -1.19 1.00 10.17
CA PRO A 15 -1.39 2.09 11.12
C PRO A 15 -0.50 3.32 10.82
N TRP A 16 0.43 3.24 9.85
CA TRP A 16 1.27 4.36 9.42
C TRP A 16 0.79 5.02 8.11
N GLY A 17 -0.06 4.34 7.35
CA GLY A 17 -0.79 4.86 6.19
C GLY A 17 0.03 5.06 4.91
N SER A 18 1.26 4.55 4.84
CA SER A 18 2.13 4.70 3.65
C SER A 18 2.93 3.43 3.33
N GLY A 19 2.52 2.29 3.88
CA GLY A 19 3.13 0.99 3.62
C GLY A 19 3.05 0.59 2.16
N ARG A 20 4.19 0.35 1.52
CA ARG A 20 4.28 0.02 0.08
C ARG A 20 4.27 -1.49 -0.16
N SER A 21 5.00 -2.22 0.66
CA SER A 21 5.22 -3.67 0.55
C SER A 21 3.99 -4.50 0.95
N LEU A 22 3.94 -5.74 0.46
CA LEU A 22 2.81 -6.65 0.67
C LEU A 22 2.52 -6.99 2.15
N GLU A 23 3.50 -6.79 3.03
CA GLU A 23 3.35 -6.92 4.50
C GLU A 23 2.25 -6.02 5.06
N TRP A 24 2.03 -4.84 4.47
CA TRP A 24 1.03 -3.85 4.86
C TRP A 24 -0.37 -4.11 4.29
N ALA A 25 -0.50 -5.13 3.43
CA ALA A 25 -1.79 -5.61 2.94
C ALA A 25 -2.34 -6.79 3.77
N THR A 26 -1.63 -7.20 4.83
CA THR A 26 -2.03 -8.33 5.69
C THR A 26 -2.77 -7.88 6.94
N ALA A 27 -3.67 -8.74 7.43
CA ALA A 27 -4.39 -8.50 8.67
C ALA A 27 -3.43 -8.43 9.87
N CYS A 28 -3.73 -7.57 10.85
CA CYS A 28 -3.05 -7.54 12.14
C CYS A 28 -4.00 -8.08 13.23
N PRO A 29 -3.72 -9.25 13.84
CA PRO A 29 -2.53 -10.10 13.72
C PRO A 29 -2.48 -10.95 12.43
N ALA A 30 -1.27 -11.22 11.92
CA ALA A 30 -1.08 -11.96 10.68
C ALA A 30 -1.68 -13.38 10.75
N PRO A 31 -2.42 -13.83 9.72
CA PRO A 31 -2.97 -15.18 9.67
C PRO A 31 -1.84 -16.21 9.50
N ARG A 32 -2.09 -17.46 9.91
CA ARG A 32 -1.08 -18.55 9.94
C ARG A 32 -0.37 -18.80 8.59
N HIS A 33 -0.99 -18.42 7.48
CA HIS A 33 -0.48 -18.57 6.11
C HIS A 33 -0.24 -17.22 5.41
N ASN A 34 0.02 -16.16 6.19
CA ASN A 34 0.34 -14.78 5.78
C ASN A 34 -0.80 -14.03 5.06
N PHE A 35 -1.43 -14.61 4.04
CA PHE A 35 -2.43 -13.93 3.21
C PHE A 35 -3.75 -14.70 3.15
N THR A 36 -4.85 -14.06 3.54
CA THR A 36 -6.21 -14.59 3.31
C THR A 36 -6.66 -14.40 1.86
N SER A 37 -6.18 -13.33 1.20
CA SER A 37 -6.40 -13.05 -0.21
C SER A 37 -5.22 -12.26 -0.76
N ILE A 38 -4.79 -12.56 -1.99
CA ILE A 38 -3.68 -11.84 -2.63
C ILE A 38 -4.25 -10.57 -3.31
N PRO A 39 -3.80 -9.36 -2.93
CA PRO A 39 -4.22 -8.14 -3.60
C PRO A 39 -3.63 -8.08 -5.02
N ARG A 40 -4.37 -7.45 -5.94
CA ARG A 40 -3.93 -7.35 -7.34
C ARG A 40 -2.70 -6.45 -7.45
N ILE A 41 -1.58 -7.00 -7.90
CA ILE A 41 -0.31 -6.28 -8.06
C ILE A 41 -0.32 -5.52 -9.39
N ARG A 42 -0.34 -4.18 -9.33
CA ARG A 42 -0.31 -3.28 -10.50
C ARG A 42 0.91 -2.35 -10.52
N SER A 43 1.67 -2.31 -9.43
CA SER A 43 2.85 -1.47 -9.26
C SER A 43 3.83 -2.13 -8.29
N GLU A 44 4.99 -1.51 -8.11
CA GLU A 44 5.97 -1.86 -7.06
C GLU A 44 5.45 -1.62 -5.62
N SER A 45 4.29 -0.98 -5.45
CA SER A 45 3.71 -0.61 -4.15
C SER A 45 2.25 -1.08 -4.01
N PRO A 46 2.00 -2.40 -4.01
CA PRO A 46 0.65 -2.96 -4.07
C PRO A 46 -0.19 -2.68 -2.82
N ALA A 47 0.41 -2.54 -1.63
CA ALA A 47 -0.35 -2.21 -0.41
C ALA A 47 -0.80 -0.74 -0.39
N PHE A 48 0.04 0.16 -0.89
CA PHE A 48 -0.26 1.57 -1.02
C PHE A 48 -1.39 1.81 -2.01
N ASP A 49 -1.33 1.19 -3.20
CA ASP A 49 -2.37 1.30 -4.23
C ASP A 49 -3.75 0.79 -3.74
N LEU A 50 -3.76 -0.19 -2.84
CA LEU A 50 -4.98 -0.72 -2.24
C LEU A 50 -5.60 0.27 -1.24
N ASN A 51 -4.76 0.92 -0.44
CA ASN A 51 -5.19 1.88 0.58
C ASN A 51 -5.48 3.28 -0.02
N HIS A 52 -4.87 3.60 -1.17
CA HIS A 52 -5.00 4.86 -1.91
C HIS A 52 -5.43 4.60 -3.36
N PRO A 53 -6.66 4.13 -3.60
CA PRO A 53 -7.16 3.86 -4.94
C PRO A 53 -7.14 5.11 -5.84
N GLU A 54 -7.16 6.32 -5.27
CA GLU A 54 -7.04 7.60 -5.97
C GLU A 54 -5.66 7.83 -6.60
N LEU A 55 -4.59 7.29 -6.00
CA LEU A 55 -3.21 7.42 -6.49
C LEU A 55 -2.73 6.21 -7.30
N ALA A 56 -3.51 5.12 -7.29
CA ALA A 56 -3.15 3.88 -7.96
C ALA A 56 -2.99 4.07 -9.49
N PRO A 57 -1.99 3.43 -10.12
CA PRO A 57 -1.78 3.53 -11.56
C PRO A 57 -2.98 2.95 -12.32
N GLY A 58 -3.69 3.83 -13.05
CA GLY A 58 -4.89 3.50 -13.81
C GLY A 58 -6.22 3.83 -13.13
N SER A 59 -6.20 4.49 -11.96
CA SER A 59 -7.41 5.13 -11.41
C SER A 59 -7.82 6.32 -12.28
N ILE A 60 -9.13 6.58 -12.40
CA ILE A 60 -9.70 7.61 -13.28
C ILE A 60 -9.25 9.05 -12.91
N GLY A 61 -8.52 9.25 -11.80
CA GLY A 61 -8.10 10.57 -11.29
C GLY A 61 -6.60 10.75 -11.03
N GLY A 62 -5.74 9.75 -11.24
CA GLY A 62 -4.30 9.93 -11.08
C GLY A 62 -3.73 10.86 -12.16
N PRO A 63 -2.78 11.77 -11.86
CA PRO A 63 -2.15 12.57 -12.89
C PRO A 63 -1.52 11.60 -13.89
N ARG A 64 -2.07 11.55 -15.12
CA ARG A 64 -1.43 10.80 -16.20
C ARG A 64 0.00 11.34 -16.28
N PRO A 65 1.05 10.50 -16.31
CA PRO A 65 2.38 10.99 -16.56
C PRO A 65 2.36 11.60 -17.96
N THR A 66 2.25 12.92 -18.04
CA THR A 66 2.36 13.66 -19.29
C THR A 66 3.76 13.40 -19.78
N LYS A 67 3.89 12.65 -20.88
CA LYS A 67 5.15 12.41 -21.57
C LYS A 67 5.65 13.71 -22.22
N GLU A 68 5.95 14.73 -21.43
CA GLU A 68 6.34 16.05 -21.93
C GLU A 68 7.59 16.58 -21.23
N ILE A 69 8.65 15.75 -21.18
CA ILE A 69 10.00 16.25 -20.88
C ILE A 69 11.09 15.58 -21.75
N ALA A 70 10.71 14.84 -22.79
CA ALA A 70 11.65 14.18 -23.71
C ALA A 70 11.95 15.00 -24.98
N ALA A 71 11.71 16.31 -24.97
CA ALA A 71 12.03 17.20 -26.09
C ALA A 71 12.62 18.52 -25.61
N LYS A 72 13.81 18.47 -25.00
CA LYS A 72 14.76 19.58 -25.04
C LYS A 72 16.18 19.08 -24.78
N GLY A 73 16.67 18.31 -25.76
CA GLY A 73 18.08 18.23 -26.10
C GLY A 73 18.25 18.80 -27.50
N ALA A 74 18.62 20.07 -27.58
CA ALA A 74 19.29 20.76 -28.70
C ALA A 74 19.70 22.15 -28.21
#